data_AF-A0A2V1D4G0-F1
#
_entry.id   AF-A0A2V1D4G0-F1
#
_cell.length_a   1.000
_cell.length_b   1.000
_cell.length_c   1.000
_cell.angle_alpha   90.00
_cell.angle_beta   90.00
_cell.angle_gamma   90.00
#
_symmetry.space_group_name_H-M   'P 1'
#
loop_
_entity.id
_entity.type
_entity.pdbx_description
1 polymer ?
#
loop_
_entity_poly.entity_id
_entity_poly.type
_entity_poly.pdbx_seq_one_letter_code
_entity_poly.pdbx_strand_id
1 'polypeptide(L)'
;MKRFISIVVAFGAHLARCAVEFNGPSPINHPRITYAQQPDCPVTCFDYANVNSWTSYTSVKRLQRCEEPMLIQLSLASPLDDPRATLLIRSCTLGKQQSEAEMSLKSAKNPKKDEGLFDPGLETAPACLASGAEVTRDANVFLEDKKRANSTEVDEILEGMQKFFEVKDNCDESAVFSYYKNTVASVYVGSDYGKTTASSIISALKSSSGGIAQICGRGRSGTLGVFIDGSGNLAAAQRAAATWNIGKCVETEGRSNGKDMQKVKTWEIANQDDTANSSTSSTPSRPSLRSKQDAPQAKADGPCATHVIVSGDTCWNLAQKYGITTDKIDEFNKGKTWAWNGCNSIDAGQNMCVSEGTPPMPAEDPQAVCGPQKPGTIAPSDPSTSIADLNPCPLNACCSVHGRCGTFPDFCEIHAPPGTKLPGFKSTCISNCGSEIKKNGEPPSAFQRIGYYQSWNLDRPCITRKAKDANTDGSYTHIHWAFLEIDRTTLKPVVVDKHQQWTDFKNLKNVKRIVSFGGYSYSNDPTTKDIIRNALTSSGRQTFANNIAQFLNDEGLDGVDIDWEYPESVSNAYGIFFP
;
A
#
# COMPACT_ATOMS: atom_id res chain seq x y z
N MET A 1 -12.10 -13.69 46.19
CA MET A 1 -13.35 -13.69 45.40
C MET A 1 -13.00 -13.34 43.97
N LYS A 2 -13.36 -14.17 42.97
CA LYS A 2 -13.15 -13.84 41.55
C LYS A 2 -14.15 -12.75 41.15
N ARG A 3 -13.67 -11.61 40.66
CA ARG A 3 -14.50 -10.51 40.15
C ARG A 3 -14.68 -10.62 38.64
N PHE A 4 -15.79 -10.09 38.14
CA PHE A 4 -16.14 -10.13 36.72
C PHE A 4 -15.57 -8.90 36.00
N ILE A 5 -15.00 -9.10 34.82
CA ILE A 5 -14.54 -8.03 33.93
C ILE A 5 -15.16 -8.29 32.56
N SER A 6 -15.87 -7.30 32.04
CA SER A 6 -16.36 -7.26 30.67
C SER A 6 -15.65 -6.13 29.92
N ILE A 7 -15.33 -6.35 28.65
CA ILE A 7 -14.81 -5.31 27.76
C ILE A 7 -15.66 -5.39 26.50
N VAL A 8 -16.40 -4.31 26.22
CA VAL A 8 -17.17 -4.15 24.99
C VAL A 8 -16.42 -3.18 24.10
N VAL A 9 -15.95 -3.68 22.95
CA VAL A 9 -15.36 -2.86 21.89
C VAL A 9 -16.27 -2.99 20.68
N ALA A 10 -17.02 -1.95 20.37
CA ALA A 10 -17.79 -1.91 19.14
C ALA A 10 -16.90 -1.43 17.96
N PHE A 11 -17.21 -1.87 16.75
CA PHE A 11 -16.54 -1.43 15.51
C PHE A 11 -17.64 -0.87 14.60
N GLY A 12 -17.56 0.43 14.27
CA GLY A 12 -18.67 1.20 13.71
C GLY A 12 -19.15 0.74 12.32
N ALA A 13 -20.48 0.74 12.13
CA ALA A 13 -21.14 0.73 10.83
C ALA A 13 -21.60 2.16 10.47
N HIS A 14 -21.28 2.63 9.26
CA HIS A 14 -21.59 3.98 8.79
C HIS A 14 -23.09 4.18 8.48
N LEU A 15 -23.67 5.29 8.96
CA LEU A 15 -24.90 5.88 8.44
C LEU A 15 -24.58 7.23 7.76
N ALA A 16 -24.99 7.37 6.50
CA ALA A 16 -24.73 8.52 5.63
C ALA A 16 -25.55 9.78 6.00
N ARG A 17 -24.98 10.98 5.82
CA ARG A 17 -25.72 12.26 5.78
C ARG A 17 -25.12 13.31 4.84
N CYS A 18 -26.02 14.13 4.28
CA CYS A 18 -25.87 15.13 3.20
C CYS A 18 -25.03 16.38 3.55
N ALA A 19 -24.54 17.05 2.50
CA ALA A 19 -23.71 18.26 2.53
C ALA A 19 -24.51 19.57 2.40
N VAL A 20 -24.01 20.65 3.02
CA VAL A 20 -24.42 22.06 2.81
C VAL A 20 -23.16 22.95 2.78
N GLU A 21 -23.05 23.82 1.76
CA GLU A 21 -21.90 24.70 1.45
C GLU A 21 -21.80 25.94 2.37
N PHE A 22 -20.57 26.39 2.65
CA PHE A 22 -20.23 27.72 3.21
C PHE A 22 -18.91 28.19 2.59
N ASN A 23 -18.87 29.44 2.08
CA ASN A 23 -17.69 30.10 1.53
C ASN A 23 -17.09 31.09 2.55
N GLY A 24 -15.90 30.79 3.07
CA GLY A 24 -15.08 31.68 3.91
C GLY A 24 -13.77 30.98 4.34
N PRO A 25 -12.65 31.71 4.54
CA PRO A 25 -11.35 31.11 4.82
C PRO A 25 -11.32 30.50 6.22
N SER A 26 -11.18 29.17 6.29
CA SER A 26 -11.17 28.40 7.54
C SER A 26 -9.74 27.99 7.93
N PRO A 27 -9.40 27.94 9.23
CA PRO A 27 -8.10 27.45 9.71
C PRO A 27 -7.88 25.97 9.34
N ILE A 28 -6.61 25.57 9.17
CA ILE A 28 -6.18 24.21 8.77
C ILE A 28 -6.76 23.09 9.67
N ASN A 29 -7.09 23.38 10.93
CA ASN A 29 -7.67 22.41 11.88
C ASN A 29 -9.21 22.42 11.94
N HIS A 30 -9.88 23.08 11.01
CA HIS A 30 -11.35 23.08 10.97
C HIS A 30 -11.86 21.79 10.29
N PRO A 31 -12.85 21.07 10.85
CA PRO A 31 -13.34 19.80 10.30
C PRO A 31 -14.04 19.92 8.94
N ARG A 32 -14.23 21.15 8.44
CA ARG A 32 -14.60 21.46 7.06
C ARG A 32 -13.42 22.11 6.34
N ILE A 33 -12.38 21.35 6.04
CA ILE A 33 -11.45 21.73 4.97
C ILE A 33 -12.21 21.50 3.66
N THR A 34 -12.78 22.53 3.08
CA THR A 34 -13.17 22.45 1.67
C THR A 34 -11.89 22.36 0.85
N TYR A 35 -11.76 21.32 0.03
CA TYR A 35 -10.68 21.05 -0.93
C TYR A 35 -10.23 22.26 -1.81
N ALA A 36 -10.92 23.40 -1.74
CA ALA A 36 -10.77 24.60 -2.55
C ALA A 36 -9.50 25.46 -2.27
N GLN A 37 -8.69 25.18 -1.24
CA GLN A 37 -7.52 26.01 -0.91
C GLN A 37 -6.19 25.57 -1.56
N GLN A 38 -6.14 24.42 -2.24
CA GLN A 38 -4.94 24.01 -2.98
C GLN A 38 -5.04 24.44 -4.46
N PRO A 39 -3.93 24.88 -5.10
CA PRO A 39 -3.91 25.25 -6.52
C PRO A 39 -4.52 24.16 -7.39
N ASP A 40 -5.32 24.53 -8.39
CA ASP A 40 -5.99 23.54 -9.24
C ASP A 40 -4.99 22.70 -10.04
N CYS A 41 -3.93 23.36 -10.53
CA CYS A 41 -2.85 22.75 -11.29
C CYS A 41 -1.57 22.53 -10.48
N PRO A 42 -0.78 21.49 -10.83
CA PRO A 42 0.55 21.28 -10.27
C PRO A 42 1.54 22.37 -10.72
N VAL A 43 2.75 22.35 -10.16
CA VAL A 43 3.85 23.18 -10.64
C VAL A 43 4.18 22.87 -12.10
N THR A 44 4.72 23.86 -12.83
CA THR A 44 5.20 23.67 -14.20
C THR A 44 6.36 22.68 -14.25
N CYS A 45 6.46 21.89 -15.32
CA CYS A 45 7.55 20.94 -15.57
C CYS A 45 8.87 21.68 -15.84
N PHE A 46 9.55 22.11 -14.78
CA PHE A 46 10.87 22.78 -14.86
C PHE A 46 11.99 21.77 -15.14
N ASP A 47 12.00 20.65 -14.40
CA ASP A 47 12.98 19.57 -14.55
C ASP A 47 12.24 18.28 -14.91
N TYR A 48 12.34 17.90 -16.18
CA TYR A 48 11.73 16.69 -16.72
C TYR A 48 12.43 15.42 -16.22
N ALA A 49 13.69 15.49 -15.77
CA ALA A 49 14.45 14.36 -15.24
C ALA A 49 14.23 14.13 -13.74
N ASN A 50 13.81 15.17 -13.02
CA ASN A 50 13.60 15.10 -11.59
C ASN A 50 12.12 15.06 -11.23
N VAL A 51 11.49 13.90 -11.43
CA VAL A 51 10.08 13.68 -11.06
C VAL A 51 9.81 13.92 -9.58
N ASN A 52 10.82 13.88 -8.69
CA ASN A 52 10.65 14.19 -7.27
C ASN A 52 10.40 15.68 -7.00
N SER A 53 10.72 16.55 -7.95
CA SER A 53 10.36 17.98 -7.89
C SER A 53 8.90 18.25 -8.29
N TRP A 54 8.20 17.25 -8.84
CA TRP A 54 6.81 17.39 -9.30
C TRP A 54 5.82 17.33 -8.15
N THR A 55 4.62 17.90 -8.34
CA THR A 55 3.58 17.93 -7.31
C THR A 55 3.03 16.53 -7.07
N SER A 56 2.94 16.13 -5.80
CA SER A 56 2.44 14.81 -5.42
C SER A 56 0.93 14.83 -5.15
N TYR A 57 0.24 13.81 -5.65
CA TYR A 57 -1.19 13.57 -5.50
C TYR A 57 -1.43 12.15 -4.99
N THR A 58 -2.49 11.99 -4.22
CA THR A 58 -2.95 10.69 -3.70
C THR A 58 -4.30 10.27 -4.30
N SER A 59 -4.81 11.01 -5.28
CA SER A 59 -6.09 10.72 -5.94
C SER A 59 -6.12 11.23 -7.37
N VAL A 60 -6.56 10.37 -8.31
CA VAL A 60 -6.77 10.74 -9.71
C VAL A 60 -7.82 11.85 -9.85
N LYS A 61 -8.86 11.85 -9.00
CA LYS A 61 -9.91 12.89 -9.00
C LYS A 61 -9.33 14.30 -8.83
N ARG A 62 -8.18 14.42 -8.16
CA ARG A 62 -7.55 15.72 -7.91
C ARG A 62 -6.93 16.32 -9.17
N LEU A 63 -6.48 15.48 -10.11
CA LEU A 63 -5.92 15.90 -11.40
C LEU A 63 -6.98 16.52 -12.31
N GLN A 64 -8.23 16.06 -12.20
CA GLN A 64 -9.35 16.52 -13.04
C GLN A 64 -9.68 18.01 -12.86
N ARG A 65 -9.18 18.65 -11.79
CA ARG A 65 -9.36 20.09 -11.55
C ARG A 65 -8.42 20.96 -12.38
N CYS A 66 -7.32 20.42 -12.89
CA CYS A 66 -6.39 21.18 -13.69
C CYS A 66 -6.84 21.21 -15.15
N GLU A 67 -6.99 22.42 -15.69
CA GLU A 67 -7.35 22.66 -17.09
C GLU A 67 -6.13 22.84 -18.01
N GLU A 68 -4.91 22.60 -17.50
CA GLU A 68 -3.67 22.61 -18.27
C GLU A 68 -3.22 21.18 -18.62
N PRO A 69 -2.47 21.00 -19.74
CA PRO A 69 -1.87 19.71 -20.06
C PRO A 69 -0.81 19.32 -19.03
N MET A 70 -0.88 18.09 -18.52
CA MET A 70 0.00 17.60 -17.47
C MET A 70 0.77 16.36 -17.89
N LEU A 71 2.04 16.27 -17.44
CA LEU A 71 2.77 15.01 -17.35
C LEU A 71 2.54 14.37 -15.99
N ILE A 72 2.52 13.05 -15.99
CA ILE A 72 2.23 12.22 -14.83
C ILE A 72 3.22 11.06 -14.77
N GLN A 73 3.83 10.88 -13.60
CA GLN A 73 4.55 9.67 -13.22
C GLN A 73 3.70 8.93 -12.17
N LEU A 74 3.49 7.63 -12.40
CA LEU A 74 2.90 6.71 -11.43
C LEU A 74 3.52 5.30 -11.54
N SER A 75 3.37 4.51 -10.48
CA SER A 75 3.84 3.11 -10.45
C SER A 75 3.01 2.22 -11.38
N LEU A 76 3.64 1.34 -12.16
CA LEU A 76 2.94 0.29 -12.92
C LEU A 76 2.46 -0.87 -12.03
N ALA A 77 3.01 -1.01 -10.83
CA ALA A 77 2.71 -2.10 -9.90
C ALA A 77 1.52 -1.80 -8.97
N SER A 78 1.07 -0.54 -8.90
CA SER A 78 -0.02 -0.10 -8.01
C SER A 78 -1.23 0.35 -8.83
N PRO A 79 -2.25 -0.51 -9.06
CA PRO A 79 -3.40 -0.19 -9.91
C PRO A 79 -4.19 1.04 -9.43
N LEU A 80 -4.47 1.99 -10.32
CA LEU A 80 -5.22 3.22 -10.02
C LEU A 80 -6.71 2.98 -9.72
N ASP A 81 -7.26 1.86 -10.18
CA ASP A 81 -8.65 1.46 -9.99
C ASP A 81 -8.87 0.51 -8.80
N ASP A 82 -7.81 0.18 -8.05
CA ASP A 82 -7.94 -0.51 -6.77
C ASP A 82 -8.13 0.51 -5.65
N PRO A 83 -9.32 0.62 -5.03
CA PRO A 83 -9.57 1.56 -3.94
C PRO A 83 -8.73 1.30 -2.69
N ARG A 84 -7.99 0.18 -2.63
CA ARG A 84 -7.09 -0.20 -1.54
C ARG A 84 -5.61 0.07 -1.83
N ALA A 85 -5.27 0.52 -3.04
CA ALA A 85 -3.89 0.86 -3.39
C ALA A 85 -3.49 2.21 -2.77
N THR A 86 -2.32 2.27 -2.13
CA THR A 86 -1.71 3.55 -1.75
C THR A 86 -1.22 4.23 -3.02
N LEU A 87 -1.90 5.30 -3.43
CA LEU A 87 -1.58 6.03 -4.65
C LEU A 87 -0.54 7.11 -4.36
N LEU A 88 0.60 7.02 -5.05
CA LEU A 88 1.52 8.13 -5.23
C LEU A 88 1.56 8.48 -6.71
N ILE A 89 1.05 9.66 -7.03
CA ILE A 89 1.04 10.22 -8.37
C ILE A 89 1.89 11.48 -8.32
N ARG A 90 2.87 11.61 -9.22
CA ARG A 90 3.65 12.85 -9.35
C ARG A 90 3.29 13.52 -10.67
N SER A 91 3.01 14.82 -10.64
CA SER A 91 2.57 15.53 -11.84
C SER A 91 3.06 16.96 -11.90
N CYS A 92 3.28 17.45 -13.12
CA CYS A 92 3.63 18.82 -13.45
C CYS A 92 2.88 19.29 -14.71
N THR A 93 2.67 20.59 -14.87
CA THR A 93 2.02 21.15 -16.07
C THR A 93 3.00 21.50 -17.18
N LEU A 94 2.55 21.37 -18.41
CA LEU A 94 3.25 21.81 -19.63
C LEU A 94 2.91 23.28 -19.99
N GLY A 95 2.16 23.99 -19.13
CA GLY A 95 1.75 25.39 -19.29
C GLY A 95 2.88 26.41 -19.12
N LYS A 96 2.55 27.71 -19.22
CA LYS A 96 3.55 28.80 -19.21
C LYS A 96 4.26 28.92 -17.84
N GLN A 97 5.57 29.16 -17.90
CA GLN A 97 6.49 29.18 -16.75
C GLN A 97 6.05 30.12 -15.62
N GLN A 98 6.13 29.61 -14.39
CA GLN A 98 6.14 30.38 -13.14
C GLN A 98 7.44 31.19 -12.99
N SER A 99 7.41 32.24 -12.16
CA SER A 99 8.53 33.18 -12.00
C SER A 99 9.80 32.52 -11.41
N GLU A 100 10.99 33.01 -11.79
CA GLU A 100 12.31 32.53 -11.29
C GLU A 100 12.41 32.50 -9.75
N ALA A 101 11.65 33.34 -9.04
CA ALA A 101 11.61 33.40 -7.58
C ALA A 101 10.88 32.20 -6.94
N GLU A 102 9.87 31.62 -7.61
CA GLU A 102 9.19 30.39 -7.16
C GLU A 102 10.03 29.13 -7.44
N MET A 103 10.97 29.24 -8.38
CA MET A 103 11.85 28.17 -8.89
C MET A 103 12.97 27.81 -7.90
N SER A 104 13.49 28.79 -7.15
CA SER A 104 14.63 28.60 -6.23
C SER A 104 14.25 27.96 -4.88
N LEU A 105 12.97 27.96 -4.49
CA LEU A 105 12.52 27.40 -3.19
C LEU A 105 12.23 25.89 -3.23
N LYS A 106 12.21 25.25 -4.40
CA LYS A 106 11.73 23.87 -4.62
C LYS A 106 12.75 22.93 -5.27
N SER A 107 14.04 23.25 -5.22
CA SER A 107 15.09 22.36 -5.73
C SER A 107 15.18 21.10 -4.86
N ALA A 108 14.34 20.11 -5.15
CA ALA A 108 14.47 18.77 -4.59
C ALA A 108 15.75 18.15 -5.16
N LYS A 109 16.60 17.57 -4.32
CA LYS A 109 17.78 16.81 -4.76
C LYS A 109 17.31 15.74 -5.75
N ASN A 110 17.86 15.72 -6.96
CA ASN A 110 17.54 14.66 -7.94
C ASN A 110 18.21 13.36 -7.48
N PRO A 111 17.45 12.34 -7.03
CA PRO A 111 18.05 11.12 -6.53
C PRO A 111 18.86 10.38 -7.60
N LYS A 112 18.53 10.54 -8.90
CA LYS A 112 19.28 9.91 -9.99
C LYS A 112 20.76 10.33 -10.06
N LYS A 113 21.12 11.45 -9.41
CA LYS A 113 22.47 12.04 -9.40
C LYS A 113 23.16 11.95 -8.04
N ASP A 114 22.59 11.18 -7.11
CA ASP A 114 23.13 11.06 -5.76
C ASP A 114 24.26 10.01 -5.73
N GLU A 115 25.49 10.47 -5.56
CA GLU A 115 26.71 9.64 -5.47
C GLU A 115 26.71 8.69 -4.25
N GLY A 116 25.79 8.88 -3.29
CA GLY A 116 25.60 8.00 -2.13
C GLY A 116 24.66 6.82 -2.37
N LEU A 117 24.08 6.67 -3.56
CA LEU A 117 23.23 5.53 -3.90
C LEU A 117 24.07 4.33 -4.32
N PHE A 118 23.70 3.15 -3.79
CA PHE A 118 24.41 1.89 -4.03
C PHE A 118 24.34 1.39 -5.48
N ASP A 119 23.38 1.89 -6.28
CA ASP A 119 23.21 1.62 -7.70
C ASP A 119 22.31 2.71 -8.33
N PRO A 120 22.86 3.83 -8.83
CA PRO A 120 22.06 4.85 -9.48
C PRO A 120 21.54 4.30 -10.83
N GLY A 121 20.23 4.37 -11.07
CA GLY A 121 19.60 3.82 -12.29
C GLY A 121 20.21 4.31 -13.62
N LEU A 122 20.91 5.46 -13.60
CA LEU A 122 21.67 5.99 -14.73
C LEU A 122 22.90 5.15 -15.12
N GLU A 123 23.44 4.34 -14.21
CA GLU A 123 24.63 3.51 -14.44
C GLU A 123 24.28 2.09 -14.89
N THR A 124 23.07 1.60 -14.60
CA THR A 124 22.67 0.22 -14.86
C THR A 124 21.63 0.04 -15.96
N ALA A 125 20.86 1.07 -16.32
CA ALA A 125 19.87 0.95 -17.39
C ALA A 125 20.54 0.85 -18.79
N PRO A 126 20.19 -0.16 -19.61
CA PRO A 126 20.80 -0.37 -20.93
C PRO A 126 20.74 0.86 -21.85
N ALA A 127 19.62 1.59 -21.84
CA ALA A 127 19.44 2.79 -22.65
C ALA A 127 20.27 3.99 -22.16
N CYS A 128 20.84 3.95 -20.96
CA CYS A 128 21.83 4.93 -20.50
C CYS A 128 23.23 4.63 -21.03
N LEU A 129 23.52 3.34 -21.29
CA LEU A 129 24.82 2.85 -21.71
C LEU A 129 24.98 2.80 -23.24
N ALA A 130 23.88 2.64 -23.98
CA ALA A 130 23.89 2.54 -25.43
C ALA A 130 22.65 3.19 -26.05
N SER A 131 22.87 3.94 -27.15
CA SER A 131 21.79 4.58 -27.89
C SER A 131 21.02 3.64 -28.81
N GLY A 132 21.55 2.44 -29.09
CA GLY A 132 20.96 1.44 -30.00
C GLY A 132 21.21 1.72 -31.48
N ALA A 133 21.02 0.69 -32.32
CA ALA A 133 21.08 0.78 -33.77
C ALA A 133 19.70 1.09 -34.36
N GLU A 134 19.63 2.03 -35.30
CA GLU A 134 18.37 2.37 -35.97
C GLU A 134 17.89 1.20 -36.84
N VAL A 135 16.66 0.76 -36.61
CA VAL A 135 15.97 -0.26 -37.39
C VAL A 135 14.54 0.19 -37.65
N THR A 136 14.01 -0.11 -38.84
CA THR A 136 12.60 0.16 -39.15
C THR A 136 11.74 -1.04 -38.76
N ARG A 137 10.63 -0.78 -38.06
CA ARG A 137 9.67 -1.78 -37.60
C ARG A 137 8.25 -1.37 -37.96
N ASP A 138 7.42 -2.36 -38.20
CA ASP A 138 6.00 -2.15 -38.44
C ASP A 138 5.27 -2.10 -37.10
N ALA A 139 4.64 -0.96 -36.80
CA ALA A 139 3.83 -0.77 -35.60
C ALA A 139 2.35 -1.03 -35.92
N ASN A 140 1.71 -1.84 -35.08
CA ASN A 140 0.28 -2.10 -35.18
C ASN A 140 -0.49 -0.92 -34.59
N VAL A 141 -1.34 -0.28 -35.39
CA VAL A 141 -2.13 0.90 -34.98
C VAL A 141 -3.61 0.56 -35.01
N PHE A 142 -4.28 0.73 -33.87
CA PHE A 142 -5.70 0.48 -33.68
C PHE A 142 -6.37 1.77 -33.24
N LEU A 143 -7.36 2.25 -34.01
CA LEU A 143 -8.04 3.51 -33.72
C LEU A 143 -9.26 3.29 -32.82
N GLU A 144 -9.56 4.29 -31.98
CA GLU A 144 -10.73 4.27 -31.11
C GLU A 144 -11.94 4.95 -31.80
N ASP A 145 -13.03 4.20 -32.00
CA ASP A 145 -14.22 4.70 -32.71
C ASP A 145 -15.27 5.33 -31.81
N LYS A 146 -15.31 4.98 -30.51
CA LYS A 146 -16.41 5.36 -29.62
C LYS A 146 -16.08 6.53 -28.68
N LYS A 147 -14.80 6.68 -28.30
CA LYS A 147 -14.35 7.63 -27.26
C LYS A 147 -13.16 8.47 -27.77
N ARG A 148 -13.43 9.28 -28.79
CA ARG A 148 -12.41 10.07 -29.47
C ARG A 148 -11.92 11.24 -28.63
N ALA A 149 -10.60 11.36 -28.51
CA ALA A 149 -9.92 12.53 -27.96
C ALA A 149 -9.84 13.66 -28.99
N ASN A 150 -9.67 14.90 -28.51
CA ASN A 150 -9.39 16.04 -29.38
C ASN A 150 -7.94 15.96 -29.90
N SER A 151 -7.75 16.02 -31.22
CA SER A 151 -6.43 15.85 -31.83
C SER A 151 -5.40 16.91 -31.39
N THR A 152 -5.84 18.13 -31.11
CA THR A 152 -4.96 19.19 -30.60
C THR A 152 -4.51 18.90 -29.17
N GLU A 153 -5.43 18.41 -28.32
CA GLU A 153 -5.09 18.00 -26.95
C GLU A 153 -4.12 16.82 -26.93
N VAL A 154 -4.32 15.86 -27.86
CA VAL A 154 -3.41 14.73 -28.09
C VAL A 154 -2.01 15.22 -28.49
N ASP A 155 -1.92 16.14 -29.44
CA ASP A 155 -0.63 16.66 -29.90
C ASP A 155 0.14 17.38 -28.77
N GLU A 156 -0.55 18.19 -27.94
CA GLU A 156 0.06 18.89 -26.80
C GLU A 156 0.64 17.92 -25.75
N ILE A 157 -0.13 16.91 -25.35
CA ILE A 157 0.33 15.97 -24.32
C ILE A 157 1.42 15.04 -24.86
N LEU A 158 1.34 14.62 -26.13
CA LEU A 158 2.36 13.78 -26.76
C LEU A 158 3.68 14.53 -26.93
N GLU A 159 3.66 15.83 -27.22
CA GLU A 159 4.88 16.66 -27.27
C GLU A 159 5.57 16.70 -25.91
N GLY A 160 4.82 16.83 -24.81
CA GLY A 160 5.39 16.77 -23.46
C GLY A 160 6.02 15.41 -23.14
N MET A 161 5.35 14.32 -23.52
CA MET A 161 5.87 12.96 -23.31
C MET A 161 7.11 12.68 -24.15
N GLN A 162 7.18 13.24 -25.35
CA GLN A 162 8.38 13.22 -26.19
C GLN A 162 9.55 13.93 -25.48
N LYS A 163 9.33 15.16 -25.00
CA LYS A 163 10.35 15.94 -24.24
C LYS A 163 10.85 15.16 -23.03
N PHE A 164 9.98 14.45 -22.32
CA PHE A 164 10.35 13.63 -21.17
C PHE A 164 11.37 12.54 -21.53
N PHE A 165 11.17 11.80 -22.63
CA PHE A 165 12.09 10.73 -23.07
C PHE A 165 13.36 11.25 -23.77
N GLU A 166 13.35 12.47 -24.29
CA GLU A 166 14.52 13.10 -24.89
C GLU A 166 15.52 13.60 -23.85
N VAL A 167 15.12 13.74 -22.59
CA VAL A 167 16.04 14.09 -21.51
C VAL A 167 16.97 12.90 -21.21
N LYS A 168 18.28 13.14 -21.32
CA LYS A 168 19.33 12.13 -21.13
C LYS A 168 19.18 11.34 -19.82
N ASP A 169 18.86 12.03 -18.73
CA ASP A 169 18.76 11.43 -17.38
C ASP A 169 17.43 10.66 -17.16
N ASN A 170 16.57 10.54 -18.18
CA ASN A 170 15.40 9.65 -18.18
C ASN A 170 15.64 8.36 -18.96
N CYS A 171 16.91 8.03 -19.23
CA CYS A 171 17.28 6.79 -19.91
C CYS A 171 16.89 5.51 -19.13
N ASP A 172 16.64 5.61 -17.83
CA ASP A 172 16.14 4.55 -16.94
C ASP A 172 14.60 4.45 -16.90
N GLU A 173 13.88 5.47 -17.36
CA GLU A 173 12.42 5.52 -17.31
C GLU A 173 11.79 4.67 -18.43
N SER A 174 10.84 3.79 -18.09
CA SER A 174 10.15 2.94 -19.07
C SER A 174 8.79 3.47 -19.49
N ALA A 175 8.14 4.32 -18.67
CA ALA A 175 6.80 4.81 -18.93
C ALA A 175 6.59 6.24 -18.44
N VAL A 176 5.78 7.00 -19.18
CA VAL A 176 5.24 8.29 -18.74
C VAL A 176 3.77 8.39 -19.15
N PHE A 177 2.99 9.12 -18.36
CA PHE A 177 1.56 9.33 -18.56
C PHE A 177 1.26 10.81 -18.74
N SER A 178 0.08 11.10 -19.27
CA SER A 178 -0.40 12.48 -19.38
C SER A 178 -1.92 12.57 -19.22
N TYR A 179 -2.37 13.75 -18.82
CA TYR A 179 -3.79 14.07 -18.66
C TYR A 179 -4.04 15.51 -19.08
N TYR A 180 -5.06 15.72 -19.92
CA TYR A 180 -5.51 17.04 -20.33
C TYR A 180 -6.99 17.00 -20.72
N LYS A 181 -7.87 17.71 -19.99
CA LYS A 181 -9.31 17.85 -20.32
C LYS A 181 -10.03 16.53 -20.70
N ASN A 182 -9.74 15.46 -19.96
CA ASN A 182 -10.21 14.07 -20.17
C ASN A 182 -9.50 13.27 -21.27
N THR A 183 -8.59 13.88 -22.03
CA THR A 183 -7.65 13.15 -22.85
C THR A 183 -6.54 12.59 -21.95
N VAL A 184 -6.33 11.27 -21.98
CA VAL A 184 -5.23 10.59 -21.29
C VAL A 184 -4.37 9.84 -22.28
N ALA A 185 -3.07 9.79 -22.02
CA ALA A 185 -2.16 8.96 -22.77
C ALA A 185 -1.09 8.29 -21.89
N SER A 186 -0.57 7.17 -22.38
CA SER A 186 0.64 6.53 -21.85
C SER A 186 1.59 6.20 -22.99
N VAL A 187 2.87 6.43 -22.79
CA VAL A 187 3.95 5.99 -23.68
C VAL A 187 4.85 5.05 -22.88
N TYR A 188 5.12 3.87 -23.43
CA TYR A 188 6.01 2.87 -22.84
C TYR A 188 7.14 2.52 -23.81
N VAL A 189 8.38 2.57 -23.33
CA VAL A 189 9.58 2.18 -24.07
C VAL A 189 10.34 1.13 -23.26
N GLY A 190 10.27 -0.13 -23.71
CA GLY A 190 10.97 -1.25 -23.10
C GLY A 190 12.50 -1.10 -23.10
N SER A 191 13.19 -1.89 -22.28
CA SER A 191 14.65 -1.79 -22.09
C SER A 191 15.47 -2.15 -23.31
N ASP A 192 14.88 -2.83 -24.30
CA ASP A 192 15.56 -3.23 -25.53
C ASP A 192 15.71 -2.05 -26.52
N TYR A 193 15.06 -0.92 -26.22
CA TYR A 193 15.04 0.26 -27.07
C TYR A 193 15.71 1.47 -26.38
N GLY A 194 16.47 2.23 -27.16
CA GLY A 194 16.87 3.59 -26.80
C GLY A 194 15.64 4.49 -26.70
N LYS A 195 15.65 5.45 -25.75
CA LYS A 195 14.49 6.29 -25.44
C LYS A 195 14.07 7.23 -26.57
N THR A 196 14.98 7.55 -27.50
CA THR A 196 14.68 8.26 -28.77
C THR A 196 13.63 7.55 -29.63
N THR A 197 13.43 6.24 -29.44
CA THR A 197 12.36 5.46 -30.08
C THR A 197 10.97 6.03 -29.78
N ALA A 198 10.77 6.67 -28.61
CA ALA A 198 9.52 7.35 -28.26
C ALA A 198 9.12 8.39 -29.32
N SER A 199 10.07 9.23 -29.77
CA SER A 199 9.80 10.30 -30.73
C SER A 199 9.29 9.78 -32.07
N SER A 200 9.78 8.61 -32.51
CA SER A 200 9.32 8.02 -33.78
C SER A 200 7.90 7.46 -33.69
N ILE A 201 7.53 6.76 -32.61
CA ILE A 201 6.17 6.21 -32.47
C ILE A 201 5.14 7.30 -32.15
N ILE A 202 5.53 8.32 -31.38
CA ILE A 202 4.71 9.50 -31.11
C ILE A 202 4.41 10.25 -32.41
N SER A 203 5.41 10.43 -33.27
CA SER A 203 5.23 11.10 -34.56
C SER A 203 4.22 10.38 -35.48
N ALA A 204 4.12 9.05 -35.39
CA ALA A 204 3.14 8.27 -36.14
C ALA A 204 1.69 8.47 -35.66
N LEU A 205 1.50 9.03 -34.46
CA LEU A 205 0.20 9.25 -33.82
C LEU A 205 -0.20 10.73 -33.72
N LYS A 206 0.63 11.64 -34.24
CA LYS A 206 0.25 13.06 -34.33
C LYS A 206 -1.05 13.22 -35.10
N SER A 207 -1.89 14.13 -34.63
CA SER A 207 -3.23 14.39 -35.15
C SER A 207 -4.19 13.20 -35.11
N SER A 208 -3.89 12.16 -34.29
CA SER A 208 -4.82 11.07 -34.04
C SER A 208 -5.91 11.48 -33.03
N SER A 209 -7.05 10.81 -33.09
CA SER A 209 -8.19 11.06 -32.19
C SER A 209 -8.33 10.00 -31.09
N GLY A 210 -7.28 9.26 -30.76
CA GLY A 210 -7.30 8.14 -29.82
C GLY A 210 -7.03 6.78 -30.46
N GLY A 211 -6.48 5.86 -29.67
CA GLY A 211 -6.08 4.54 -30.17
C GLY A 211 -4.95 3.88 -29.38
N ILE A 212 -4.44 2.78 -29.92
CA ILE A 212 -3.24 2.08 -29.46
C ILE A 212 -2.29 1.96 -30.65
N ALA A 213 -1.03 2.39 -30.51
CA ALA A 213 0.06 1.93 -31.37
C ALA A 213 0.99 1.05 -30.55
N GLN A 214 1.35 -0.12 -31.07
CA GLN A 214 2.25 -1.03 -30.35
C GLN A 214 3.12 -1.90 -31.27
N ILE A 215 4.32 -2.20 -30.79
CA ILE A 215 5.21 -3.24 -31.31
C ILE A 215 5.40 -4.26 -30.19
N CYS A 216 5.07 -5.53 -30.45
CA CYS A 216 5.29 -6.64 -29.53
C CYS A 216 5.92 -7.79 -30.33
N GLY A 217 6.90 -8.50 -29.78
CA GLY A 217 7.48 -9.65 -30.48
C GLY A 217 8.93 -10.05 -30.17
N ARG A 218 9.58 -9.43 -29.17
CA ARG A 218 10.90 -9.87 -28.70
C ARG A 218 10.92 -10.00 -27.17
N GLY A 219 10.79 -11.23 -26.68
CA GLY A 219 10.94 -11.53 -25.24
C GLY A 219 10.07 -10.68 -24.32
N ARG A 220 10.44 -10.62 -23.02
CA ARG A 220 9.66 -9.89 -22.01
C ARG A 220 9.85 -8.37 -22.01
N SER A 221 10.86 -7.84 -22.72
CA SER A 221 11.28 -6.43 -22.62
C SER A 221 11.32 -5.66 -23.94
N GLY A 222 10.99 -6.30 -25.07
CA GLY A 222 11.01 -5.72 -26.40
C GLY A 222 9.67 -5.12 -26.84
N THR A 223 8.91 -4.54 -25.92
CA THR A 223 7.62 -3.88 -26.23
C THR A 223 7.78 -2.37 -26.30
N LEU A 224 7.13 -1.77 -27.29
CA LEU A 224 6.97 -0.34 -27.46
C LEU A 224 5.47 -0.05 -27.62
N GLY A 225 4.95 0.96 -26.93
CA GLY A 225 3.52 1.22 -26.97
C GLY A 225 3.12 2.66 -26.67
N VAL A 226 2.06 3.11 -27.32
CA VAL A 226 1.35 4.35 -27.02
C VAL A 226 -0.14 4.05 -26.94
N PHE A 227 -0.79 4.48 -25.86
CA PHE A 227 -2.23 4.38 -25.64
C PHE A 227 -2.80 5.77 -25.47
N ILE A 228 -3.93 6.06 -26.11
CA ILE A 228 -4.64 7.34 -26.04
C ILE A 228 -6.14 7.08 -25.88
N ASP A 229 -6.76 7.71 -24.89
CA ASP A 229 -8.20 7.62 -24.59
C ASP A 229 -8.79 9.00 -24.29
N GLY A 230 -9.96 9.30 -24.85
CA GLY A 230 -10.68 10.56 -24.64
C GLY A 230 -11.70 10.55 -23.49
N SER A 231 -11.75 9.49 -22.66
CA SER A 231 -12.75 9.35 -21.59
C SER A 231 -12.24 9.67 -20.19
N GLY A 232 -10.99 10.08 -20.06
CA GLY A 232 -10.35 10.41 -18.79
C GLY A 232 -9.87 9.18 -18.01
N ASN A 233 -9.85 7.99 -18.63
CA ASN A 233 -9.58 6.75 -17.94
C ASN A 233 -8.08 6.48 -17.77
N LEU A 234 -7.44 7.20 -16.84
CA LEU A 234 -6.02 7.06 -16.55
C LEU A 234 -5.64 5.63 -16.11
N ALA A 235 -6.56 4.90 -15.46
CA ALA A 235 -6.35 3.50 -15.10
C ALA A 235 -6.23 2.57 -16.32
N ALA A 236 -6.99 2.84 -17.40
CA ALA A 236 -6.83 2.12 -18.66
C ALA A 236 -5.46 2.37 -19.30
N ALA A 237 -5.00 3.62 -19.30
CA ALA A 237 -3.65 3.97 -19.77
C ALA A 237 -2.56 3.27 -18.94
N GLN A 238 -2.69 3.24 -17.61
CA GLN A 238 -1.78 2.49 -16.73
C GLN A 238 -1.77 0.99 -17.04
N ARG A 239 -2.94 0.36 -17.24
CA ARG A 239 -3.02 -1.06 -17.59
C ARG A 239 -2.35 -1.37 -18.92
N ALA A 240 -2.48 -0.50 -19.92
CA ALA A 240 -1.78 -0.64 -21.19
C ALA A 240 -0.25 -0.68 -20.98
N ALA A 241 0.27 0.32 -20.26
CA ALA A 241 1.69 0.38 -19.90
C ALA A 241 2.17 -0.83 -19.08
N ALA A 242 1.38 -1.28 -18.09
CA ALA A 242 1.70 -2.46 -17.29
C ALA A 242 1.71 -3.76 -18.12
N THR A 243 0.86 -3.86 -19.15
CA THR A 243 0.80 -5.00 -20.07
C THR A 243 2.06 -5.07 -20.93
N TRP A 244 2.50 -3.94 -21.48
CA TRP A 244 3.77 -3.86 -22.19
C TRP A 244 4.95 -4.17 -21.27
N ASN A 245 4.91 -3.72 -20.00
CA ASN A 245 5.98 -3.99 -19.04
C ASN A 245 6.25 -5.47 -18.74
N ILE A 246 5.30 -6.36 -19.04
CA ILE A 246 5.48 -7.82 -18.93
C ILE A 246 5.70 -8.51 -20.29
N GLY A 247 5.93 -7.73 -21.35
CA GLY A 247 6.23 -8.21 -22.70
C GLY A 247 5.01 -8.61 -23.53
N LYS A 248 3.80 -8.23 -23.12
CA LYS A 248 2.55 -8.59 -23.82
C LYS A 248 2.00 -7.43 -24.63
N CYS A 249 1.27 -7.76 -25.69
CA CYS A 249 0.43 -6.81 -26.41
C CYS A 249 -0.87 -6.57 -25.64
N VAL A 250 -1.35 -5.33 -25.69
CA VAL A 250 -2.68 -4.96 -25.20
C VAL A 250 -3.73 -5.54 -26.15
N GLU A 251 -4.77 -6.17 -25.61
CA GLU A 251 -5.89 -6.71 -26.37
C GLU A 251 -6.69 -5.58 -27.06
N THR A 252 -7.16 -5.84 -28.28
CA THR A 252 -7.76 -4.81 -29.16
C THR A 252 -9.19 -5.12 -29.57
N GLU A 253 -9.88 -6.01 -28.85
CA GLU A 253 -11.26 -6.40 -29.15
C GLU A 253 -12.21 -5.19 -29.20
N GLY A 254 -12.95 -5.04 -30.30
CA GLY A 254 -13.91 -3.95 -30.51
C GLY A 254 -13.34 -2.64 -31.07
N ARG A 255 -12.05 -2.61 -31.43
CA ARG A 255 -11.42 -1.49 -32.17
C ARG A 255 -11.35 -1.78 -33.65
N SER A 256 -11.59 -0.78 -34.49
CA SER A 256 -11.36 -0.92 -35.92
C SER A 256 -9.86 -0.95 -36.20
N ASN A 257 -9.43 -1.73 -37.20
CA ASN A 257 -8.06 -1.63 -37.69
C ASN A 257 -7.84 -0.18 -38.14
N GLY A 258 -6.99 0.53 -37.39
CA GLY A 258 -6.44 1.80 -37.85
C GLY A 258 -5.63 1.55 -39.11
N LYS A 259 -5.42 2.60 -39.91
CA LYS A 259 -4.60 2.61 -41.13
C LYS A 259 -3.43 1.63 -41.06
N ASP A 260 -3.11 0.99 -42.20
CA ASP A 260 -1.98 0.07 -42.43
C ASP A 260 -0.79 0.27 -41.48
N MET A 261 -0.15 -0.84 -41.09
CA MET A 261 1.07 -0.88 -40.29
C MET A 261 1.99 0.31 -40.59
N GLN A 262 2.23 1.16 -39.59
CA GLN A 262 3.07 2.32 -39.76
C GLN A 262 4.54 1.93 -39.58
N LYS A 263 5.39 2.37 -40.51
CA LYS A 263 6.84 2.17 -40.39
C LYS A 263 7.41 3.15 -39.36
N VAL A 264 7.80 2.62 -38.22
CA VAL A 264 8.40 3.36 -37.10
C VAL A 264 9.89 3.04 -37.02
N LYS A 265 10.71 4.06 -36.81
CA LYS A 265 12.14 3.88 -36.52
C LYS A 265 12.33 3.56 -35.05
N THR A 266 13.03 2.47 -34.77
CA THR A 266 13.37 2.01 -33.42
C THR A 266 14.88 1.97 -33.26
N TRP A 267 15.40 2.37 -32.11
CA TRP A 267 16.81 2.26 -31.79
C TRP A 267 17.06 1.04 -30.91
N GLU A 268 17.40 -0.09 -31.51
CA GLU A 268 17.54 -1.38 -30.81
C GLU A 268 18.93 -1.52 -30.17
N ILE A 269 19.00 -1.78 -28.87
CA ILE A 269 20.27 -1.88 -28.10
C ILE A 269 20.97 -3.24 -28.31
N ALA A 270 20.33 -4.16 -29.03
CA ALA A 270 20.75 -5.50 -29.44
C ALA A 270 20.82 -6.56 -28.32
N ASN A 271 19.98 -7.59 -28.47
CA ASN A 271 20.43 -8.99 -28.35
C ASN A 271 20.90 -9.40 -29.76
N GLN A 272 22.21 -9.53 -29.98
CA GLN A 272 22.72 -10.21 -31.19
C GLN A 272 22.58 -11.71 -30.97
N ASP A 273 21.46 -12.26 -31.41
CA ASP A 273 21.39 -13.59 -32.01
C ASP A 273 20.19 -13.62 -32.97
N ASP A 274 20.32 -14.38 -34.04
CA ASP A 274 19.41 -14.55 -35.19
C ASP A 274 19.53 -13.53 -36.34
N THR A 275 20.59 -13.68 -37.15
CA THR A 275 20.44 -14.07 -38.56
C THR A 275 21.81 -14.27 -39.23
N ALA A 276 22.08 -15.50 -39.65
CA ALA A 276 23.22 -15.85 -40.47
C ALA A 276 23.04 -15.40 -41.93
N ASN A 277 24.17 -15.08 -42.56
CA ASN A 277 24.46 -14.90 -44.00
C ASN A 277 24.08 -13.57 -44.68
N SER A 278 25.06 -12.68 -44.88
CA SER A 278 25.90 -12.68 -46.09
C SER A 278 26.91 -11.52 -46.09
N SER A 279 28.19 -11.90 -46.29
CA SER A 279 29.26 -11.21 -47.03
C SER A 279 29.76 -9.80 -46.64
N THR A 280 31.02 -9.77 -46.17
CA THR A 280 32.13 -8.82 -46.47
C THR A 280 31.94 -7.34 -46.09
N SER A 281 32.84 -6.62 -45.39
CA SER A 281 34.31 -6.68 -45.33
C SER A 281 34.87 -5.78 -44.19
N SER A 282 36.04 -6.21 -43.67
CA SER A 282 37.20 -5.42 -43.19
C SER A 282 37.14 -4.50 -41.94
N THR A 283 37.94 -4.93 -40.94
CA THR A 283 38.77 -4.19 -39.93
C THR A 283 38.11 -3.52 -38.71
N PRO A 284 38.83 -3.34 -37.57
CA PRO A 284 39.97 -4.06 -36.98
C PRO A 284 39.66 -4.63 -35.57
N SER A 285 40.52 -5.52 -35.10
CA SER A 285 40.45 -6.24 -33.81
C SER A 285 40.09 -5.36 -32.60
N ARG A 286 38.97 -5.67 -31.93
CA ARG A 286 38.58 -5.09 -30.64
C ARG A 286 39.26 -5.86 -29.50
N PRO A 287 39.85 -5.19 -28.49
CA PRO A 287 40.42 -5.89 -27.34
C PRO A 287 39.30 -6.59 -26.57
N SER A 288 39.46 -7.90 -26.36
CA SER A 288 38.64 -8.69 -25.46
C SER A 288 38.86 -8.22 -24.02
N LEU A 289 37.91 -7.49 -23.47
CA LEU A 289 37.70 -7.37 -22.02
C LEU A 289 36.41 -8.11 -21.65
N ARG A 290 36.42 -9.44 -21.83
CA ARG A 290 35.57 -10.36 -21.06
C ARG A 290 36.48 -11.08 -20.08
N SER A 291 36.65 -10.51 -18.89
CA SER A 291 36.92 -11.35 -17.73
C SER A 291 35.59 -12.08 -17.44
N LYS A 292 35.57 -13.40 -17.58
CA LYS A 292 34.52 -14.20 -16.95
C LYS A 292 34.64 -13.92 -15.45
N GLN A 293 33.71 -13.17 -14.88
CA GLN A 293 33.50 -13.28 -13.45
C GLN A 293 33.00 -14.70 -13.22
N ASP A 294 33.83 -15.51 -12.56
CA ASP A 294 33.45 -16.87 -12.17
C ASP A 294 32.18 -16.79 -11.31
N ALA A 295 31.27 -17.75 -11.52
CA ALA A 295 30.03 -17.82 -10.76
C ALA A 295 30.32 -17.76 -9.25
N PRO A 296 29.55 -16.98 -8.47
CA PRO A 296 29.74 -16.89 -7.02
C PRO A 296 29.74 -18.29 -6.41
N GLN A 297 30.82 -18.64 -5.71
CA GLN A 297 30.89 -19.91 -5.00
C GLN A 297 30.23 -19.79 -3.63
N ALA A 298 29.55 -20.86 -3.22
CA ALA A 298 29.06 -21.01 -1.85
C ALA A 298 30.22 -20.83 -0.85
N LYS A 299 29.95 -20.23 0.31
CA LYS A 299 30.94 -20.25 1.38
C LYS A 299 31.11 -21.70 1.85
N ALA A 300 32.34 -22.08 2.21
CA ALA A 300 32.73 -23.46 2.52
C ALA A 300 31.86 -24.17 3.59
N ASP A 301 31.05 -23.42 4.36
CA ASP A 301 30.38 -23.90 5.56
C ASP A 301 28.86 -23.60 5.61
N GLY A 302 28.15 -23.60 4.46
CA GLY A 302 26.68 -23.77 4.46
C GLY A 302 25.76 -22.59 4.10
N PRO A 303 26.12 -21.30 4.16
CA PRO A 303 25.27 -20.22 3.65
C PRO A 303 25.55 -19.87 2.18
N CYS A 304 24.51 -19.53 1.43
CA CYS A 304 24.62 -19.14 0.03
C CYS A 304 25.27 -17.74 -0.12
N ALA A 305 25.97 -17.50 -1.23
CA ALA A 305 26.21 -16.14 -1.69
C ALA A 305 24.86 -15.43 -1.90
N THR A 306 24.68 -14.30 -1.24
CA THR A 306 23.40 -13.57 -1.17
C THR A 306 23.45 -12.31 -2.03
N HIS A 307 22.33 -11.97 -2.65
CA HIS A 307 22.05 -10.67 -3.27
C HIS A 307 20.82 -10.05 -2.60
N VAL A 308 20.87 -8.74 -2.33
CA VAL A 308 19.69 -7.98 -1.87
C VAL A 308 19.01 -7.44 -3.11
N ILE A 309 17.78 -7.86 -3.35
CA ILE A 309 17.00 -7.44 -4.52
C ILE A 309 16.77 -5.93 -4.41
N VAL A 310 17.13 -5.19 -5.44
CA VAL A 310 16.87 -3.75 -5.53
C VAL A 310 15.86 -3.47 -6.65
N SER A 311 15.31 -2.26 -6.66
CA SER A 311 14.38 -1.85 -7.72
C SER A 311 15.06 -1.92 -9.09
N GLY A 312 14.44 -2.61 -10.05
CA GLY A 312 14.99 -2.82 -11.40
C GLY A 312 15.73 -4.15 -11.57
N ASP A 313 15.97 -4.89 -10.49
CA ASP A 313 16.45 -6.26 -10.60
C ASP A 313 15.42 -7.15 -11.30
N THR A 314 15.93 -8.06 -12.11
CA THR A 314 15.18 -9.18 -12.67
C THR A 314 16.05 -10.42 -12.51
N CYS A 315 15.47 -11.62 -12.41
CA CYS A 315 16.31 -12.81 -12.42
C CYS A 315 17.22 -12.89 -13.65
N TRP A 316 16.80 -12.31 -14.78
CA TRP A 316 17.59 -12.31 -16.00
C TRP A 316 18.86 -11.46 -15.87
N ASN A 317 18.75 -10.20 -15.41
CA ASN A 317 19.94 -9.36 -15.27
C ASN A 317 20.88 -9.86 -14.16
N LEU A 318 20.32 -10.42 -13.07
CA LEU A 318 21.09 -11.06 -12.00
C LEU A 318 21.78 -12.34 -12.50
N ALA A 319 21.11 -13.14 -13.33
CA ALA A 319 21.71 -14.32 -13.94
C ALA A 319 22.94 -13.94 -14.79
N GLN A 320 22.84 -12.87 -15.59
CA GLN A 320 23.98 -12.35 -16.35
C GLN A 320 25.08 -11.80 -15.45
N LYS A 321 24.72 -11.00 -14.42
CA LYS A 321 25.66 -10.41 -13.46
C LYS A 321 26.49 -11.47 -12.73
N TYR A 322 25.87 -12.58 -12.36
CA TYR A 322 26.51 -13.64 -11.59
C TYR A 322 26.97 -14.83 -12.45
N GLY A 323 26.85 -14.77 -13.77
CA GLY A 323 27.28 -15.85 -14.66
C GLY A 323 26.53 -17.17 -14.44
N ILE A 324 25.25 -17.10 -14.05
CA ILE A 324 24.36 -18.25 -13.79
C ILE A 324 23.13 -18.19 -14.72
N THR A 325 22.25 -19.18 -14.67
CA THR A 325 20.96 -19.15 -15.38
C THR A 325 19.83 -18.69 -14.47
N THR A 326 18.73 -18.18 -15.05
CA THR A 326 17.50 -17.87 -14.30
C THR A 326 16.96 -19.10 -13.58
N ASP A 327 17.08 -20.27 -14.20
CA ASP A 327 16.64 -21.54 -13.63
C ASP A 327 17.46 -21.90 -12.38
N LYS A 328 18.77 -21.61 -12.41
CA LYS A 328 19.65 -21.80 -11.24
C LYS A 328 19.29 -20.84 -10.11
N ILE A 329 18.94 -19.60 -10.42
CA ILE A 329 18.41 -18.66 -9.41
C ILE A 329 17.15 -19.23 -8.77
N ASP A 330 16.18 -19.67 -9.57
CA ASP A 330 14.95 -20.26 -9.02
C ASP A 330 15.24 -21.52 -8.21
N GLU A 331 16.16 -22.39 -8.65
CA GLU A 331 16.58 -23.61 -7.93
C GLU A 331 17.21 -23.30 -6.56
N PHE A 332 18.02 -22.24 -6.47
CA PHE A 332 18.65 -21.83 -5.21
C PHE A 332 17.65 -21.28 -4.19
N ASN A 333 16.52 -20.71 -4.64
CA ASN A 333 15.61 -19.97 -3.78
C ASN A 333 14.27 -20.66 -3.53
N LYS A 334 13.74 -21.42 -4.48
CA LYS A 334 12.40 -22.01 -4.42
C LYS A 334 12.24 -22.93 -3.20
N GLY A 335 11.33 -22.55 -2.30
CA GLY A 335 11.03 -23.29 -1.08
C GLY A 335 12.12 -23.19 0.00
N LYS A 336 13.13 -22.34 -0.18
CA LYS A 336 14.24 -22.13 0.75
C LYS A 336 14.27 -20.68 1.24
N THR A 337 14.27 -19.74 0.31
CA THR A 337 14.38 -18.30 0.59
C THR A 337 13.03 -17.73 1.00
N TRP A 338 13.03 -16.91 2.05
CA TRP A 338 11.83 -16.23 2.53
C TRP A 338 11.24 -15.30 1.46
N ALA A 339 9.92 -15.28 1.38
CA ALA A 339 9.09 -14.55 0.42
C ALA A 339 9.41 -14.81 -1.07
N TRP A 340 10.08 -15.92 -1.43
CA TRP A 340 10.45 -16.17 -2.83
C TRP A 340 9.24 -16.61 -3.69
N ASN A 341 8.74 -15.69 -4.53
CA ASN A 341 7.60 -15.94 -5.41
C ASN A 341 8.00 -16.34 -6.85
N GLY A 342 9.27 -16.71 -7.05
CA GLY A 342 9.82 -17.09 -8.34
C GLY A 342 10.34 -15.91 -9.14
N CYS A 343 11.13 -16.21 -10.17
CA CYS A 343 11.82 -15.21 -10.99
C CYS A 343 10.95 -14.20 -11.75
N ASN A 344 9.63 -14.40 -11.79
CA ASN A 344 8.67 -13.47 -12.38
C ASN A 344 8.17 -12.41 -11.38
N SER A 345 8.45 -12.58 -10.08
CA SER A 345 7.90 -11.77 -9.00
C SER A 345 8.92 -11.69 -7.85
N ILE A 346 10.03 -11.01 -8.09
CA ILE A 346 11.02 -10.71 -7.04
C ILE A 346 10.71 -9.34 -6.43
N ASP A 347 10.77 -9.25 -5.10
CA ASP A 347 10.40 -8.06 -4.35
C ASP A 347 11.65 -7.33 -3.87
N ALA A 348 11.77 -6.04 -4.19
CA ALA A 348 12.87 -5.20 -3.74
C ALA A 348 12.94 -5.15 -2.20
N GLY A 349 14.16 -5.14 -1.67
CA GLY A 349 14.48 -5.26 -0.26
C GLY A 349 14.62 -6.69 0.24
N GLN A 350 14.20 -7.71 -0.51
CA GLN A 350 14.35 -9.12 -0.09
C GLN A 350 15.76 -9.66 -0.35
N ASN A 351 16.20 -10.57 0.50
CA ASN A 351 17.44 -11.32 0.30
C ASN A 351 17.17 -12.53 -0.62
N MET A 352 18.10 -12.84 -1.51
CA MET A 352 18.04 -14.04 -2.35
C MET A 352 19.41 -14.71 -2.49
N CYS A 353 19.41 -16.02 -2.73
CA CYS A 353 20.61 -16.78 -3.05
C CYS A 353 20.96 -16.67 -4.53
N VAL A 354 22.24 -16.45 -4.82
CA VAL A 354 22.82 -16.49 -6.19
C VAL A 354 23.85 -17.62 -6.35
N SER A 355 23.89 -18.53 -5.37
CA SER A 355 24.65 -19.78 -5.38
C SER A 355 23.92 -20.79 -4.51
N GLU A 356 24.36 -22.05 -4.52
CA GLU A 356 23.83 -23.08 -3.62
C GLU A 356 24.17 -22.79 -2.14
N GLY A 357 23.27 -23.15 -1.23
CA GLY A 357 23.47 -22.99 0.22
C GLY A 357 22.19 -22.64 0.96
N THR A 358 22.32 -22.39 2.26
CA THR A 358 21.23 -21.98 3.15
C THR A 358 21.01 -20.47 3.01
N PRO A 359 19.76 -20.01 2.79
CA PRO A 359 19.46 -18.59 2.72
C PRO A 359 19.61 -17.91 4.09
N PRO A 360 20.01 -16.62 4.11
CA PRO A 360 20.04 -15.86 5.35
C PRO A 360 18.63 -15.55 5.85
N MET A 361 18.54 -15.02 7.08
CA MET A 361 17.31 -14.39 7.56
C MET A 361 16.82 -13.33 6.57
N PRO A 362 15.49 -13.16 6.42
CA PRO A 362 14.98 -12.12 5.54
C PRO A 362 15.40 -10.74 6.03
N ALA A 363 15.44 -9.78 5.10
CA ALA A 363 15.74 -8.41 5.44
C ALA A 363 14.67 -7.85 6.39
N GLU A 364 15.12 -7.01 7.33
CA GLU A 364 14.24 -6.32 8.24
C GLU A 364 13.31 -5.37 7.47
N ASP A 365 12.00 -5.45 7.74
CA ASP A 365 11.03 -4.45 7.31
C ASP A 365 10.78 -3.51 8.50
N PRO A 366 11.12 -2.21 8.41
CA PRO A 366 10.91 -1.24 9.48
C PRO A 366 9.46 -1.16 9.99
N GLN A 367 8.49 -1.59 9.17
CA GLN A 367 7.07 -1.59 9.50
C GLN A 367 6.56 -2.97 9.98
N ALA A 368 7.37 -4.01 9.95
CA ALA A 368 6.98 -5.33 10.43
C ALA A 368 6.85 -5.34 11.95
N VAL A 369 5.70 -5.84 12.42
CA VAL A 369 5.37 -5.98 13.85
C VAL A 369 5.33 -7.45 14.29
N CYS A 370 5.30 -8.39 13.35
CA CYS A 370 5.32 -9.84 13.56
C CYS A 370 6.18 -10.55 12.49
N GLY A 371 6.45 -11.84 12.69
CA GLY A 371 7.21 -12.66 11.75
C GLY A 371 8.72 -12.41 11.78
N PRO A 372 9.47 -13.06 10.86
CA PRO A 372 10.93 -13.02 10.86
C PRO A 372 11.53 -11.69 10.38
N GLN A 373 10.75 -10.82 9.73
CA GLN A 373 11.20 -9.52 9.22
C GLN A 373 11.09 -8.38 10.24
N LYS A 374 10.54 -8.64 11.44
CA LYS A 374 10.45 -7.64 12.50
C LYS A 374 11.86 -7.14 12.88
N PRO A 375 12.10 -5.82 12.98
CA PRO A 375 13.43 -5.29 13.31
C PRO A 375 14.01 -5.89 14.60
N GLY A 376 15.28 -6.27 14.57
CA GLY A 376 15.98 -6.89 15.70
C GLY A 376 15.71 -8.40 15.88
N THR A 377 15.10 -9.07 14.91
CA THR A 377 14.88 -10.52 14.97
C THR A 377 16.19 -11.28 14.78
N ILE A 378 16.45 -12.24 15.67
CA ILE A 378 17.64 -13.09 15.62
C ILE A 378 17.25 -14.46 15.08
N ALA A 379 18.13 -15.06 14.28
CA ALA A 379 17.93 -16.42 13.78
C ALA A 379 17.76 -17.43 14.94
N PRO A 380 16.87 -18.43 14.83
CA PRO A 380 16.69 -19.43 15.87
C PRO A 380 17.98 -20.25 16.08
N SER A 381 18.33 -20.52 17.33
CA SER A 381 19.44 -21.41 17.68
C SER A 381 19.16 -22.88 17.34
N ASP A 382 17.87 -23.25 17.34
CA ASP A 382 17.38 -24.59 16.99
C ASP A 382 16.91 -24.59 15.53
N PRO A 383 17.57 -25.35 14.62
CA PRO A 383 17.22 -25.39 13.20
C PRO A 383 15.84 -26.03 12.92
N SER A 384 15.21 -26.69 13.89
CA SER A 384 13.84 -27.19 13.76
C SER A 384 12.76 -26.12 13.96
N THR A 385 13.14 -24.95 14.51
CA THR A 385 12.21 -23.84 14.70
C THR A 385 11.95 -23.14 13.36
N SER A 386 10.68 -23.13 12.93
CA SER A 386 10.27 -22.38 11.76
C SER A 386 10.45 -20.88 12.00
N ILE A 387 11.18 -20.21 11.10
CA ILE A 387 11.34 -18.74 11.16
C ILE A 387 10.00 -18.00 11.01
N ALA A 388 8.97 -18.64 10.45
CA ALA A 388 7.62 -18.08 10.34
C ALA A 388 6.92 -17.87 11.70
N ASP A 389 7.31 -18.66 12.72
CA ASP A 389 6.72 -18.62 14.05
C ASP A 389 7.38 -17.57 14.96
N LEU A 390 8.42 -16.89 14.47
CA LEU A 390 9.09 -15.83 15.20
C LEU A 390 8.19 -14.59 15.33
N ASN A 391 8.25 -13.94 16.50
CA ASN A 391 7.51 -12.72 16.80
C ASN A 391 6.00 -12.84 16.52
N PRO A 392 5.26 -13.65 17.29
CA PRO A 392 3.82 -13.81 17.10
C PRO A 392 3.09 -12.47 17.34
N CYS A 393 1.97 -12.30 16.65
CA CYS A 393 1.10 -11.15 16.88
C CYS A 393 0.49 -11.14 18.29
N PRO A 394 0.26 -9.95 18.87
CA PRO A 394 -0.54 -9.83 20.09
C PRO A 394 -1.90 -10.50 19.96
N LEU A 395 -2.43 -11.02 21.06
CA LEU A 395 -3.75 -11.67 21.14
C LEU A 395 -3.93 -12.88 20.20
N ASN A 396 -2.83 -13.48 19.76
CA ASN A 396 -2.83 -14.57 18.77
C ASN A 396 -3.56 -14.20 17.46
N ALA A 397 -3.51 -12.92 17.06
CA ALA A 397 -3.95 -12.53 15.72
C ALA A 397 -3.09 -13.19 14.63
N CYS A 398 -3.59 -13.23 13.41
CA CYS A 398 -2.90 -13.80 12.27
C CYS A 398 -1.75 -12.87 11.84
N CYS A 399 -0.57 -13.44 11.59
CA CYS A 399 0.54 -12.72 11.01
C CYS A 399 0.58 -12.98 9.51
N SER A 400 0.61 -11.91 8.72
CA SER A 400 0.80 -11.96 7.27
C SER A 400 2.27 -12.12 6.90
N VAL A 401 2.56 -12.58 5.67
CA VAL A 401 3.93 -12.66 5.11
C VAL A 401 4.66 -11.32 5.09
N HIS A 402 3.92 -10.21 5.08
CA HIS A 402 4.46 -8.85 5.19
C HIS A 402 4.71 -8.42 6.64
N GLY A 403 4.64 -9.32 7.62
CA GLY A 403 4.89 -8.99 9.03
C GLY A 403 3.85 -8.05 9.65
N ARG A 404 2.60 -8.05 9.15
CA ARG A 404 1.48 -7.27 9.71
C ARG A 404 0.49 -8.18 10.42
N CYS A 405 -0.05 -7.72 11.54
CA CYS A 405 -1.04 -8.43 12.34
C CYS A 405 -2.47 -8.06 11.95
N GLY A 406 -3.36 -9.05 11.89
CA GLY A 406 -4.78 -8.82 11.65
C GLY A 406 -5.64 -10.07 11.92
N THR A 407 -6.95 -9.88 11.96
CA THR A 407 -7.95 -10.94 12.17
C THR A 407 -8.88 -11.13 10.97
N PHE A 408 -8.65 -10.37 9.90
CA PHE A 408 -9.43 -10.44 8.67
C PHE A 408 -8.87 -11.49 7.70
N PRO A 409 -9.68 -11.98 6.75
CA PRO A 409 -9.27 -13.00 5.78
C PRO A 409 -7.90 -12.75 5.12
N ASP A 410 -7.63 -11.52 4.67
CA ASP A 410 -6.37 -11.12 4.03
C ASP A 410 -5.10 -11.39 4.89
N PHE A 411 -5.25 -11.53 6.22
CA PHE A 411 -4.18 -11.84 7.16
C PHE A 411 -4.17 -13.29 7.61
N CYS A 412 -5.33 -13.96 7.60
CA CYS A 412 -5.53 -15.27 8.20
C CYS A 412 -5.58 -16.41 7.18
N GLU A 413 -5.86 -16.14 5.91
CA GLU A 413 -5.94 -17.15 4.87
C GLU A 413 -4.54 -17.63 4.46
N ILE A 414 -4.40 -18.95 4.34
CA ILE A 414 -3.17 -19.60 3.89
C ILE A 414 -3.26 -19.74 2.38
N HIS A 415 -2.47 -18.95 1.66
CA HIS A 415 -2.40 -18.96 0.21
C HIS A 415 -1.08 -19.51 -0.31
N ALA A 416 -0.30 -20.19 0.53
CA ALA A 416 0.94 -20.92 0.21
C ALA A 416 1.63 -21.34 1.51
N PRO A 417 2.68 -22.18 1.45
CA PRO A 417 3.58 -22.40 2.58
C PRO A 417 4.11 -21.09 3.16
N PRO A 418 4.45 -21.05 4.47
CA PRO A 418 4.95 -19.85 5.12
C PRO A 418 6.13 -19.24 4.37
N GLY A 419 6.08 -17.93 4.18
CA GLY A 419 7.13 -17.22 3.45
C GLY A 419 7.04 -17.34 1.92
N THR A 420 5.90 -17.69 1.32
CA THR A 420 5.65 -17.48 -0.13
C THR A 420 4.17 -17.19 -0.35
N LYS A 421 3.73 -16.64 -1.49
CA LYS A 421 2.31 -16.50 -1.81
C LYS A 421 1.98 -17.14 -3.17
N LEU A 422 0.81 -17.77 -3.31
CA LEU A 422 0.35 -18.27 -4.60
C LEU A 422 0.10 -17.09 -5.58
N PRO A 423 0.32 -17.30 -6.89
CA PRO A 423 -0.05 -16.32 -7.91
C PRO A 423 -1.51 -15.87 -7.77
N GLY A 424 -1.74 -14.56 -7.87
CA GLY A 424 -3.08 -13.96 -7.73
C GLY A 424 -3.46 -13.53 -6.30
N PHE A 425 -2.67 -13.92 -5.28
CA PHE A 425 -2.90 -13.51 -3.90
C PHE A 425 -1.91 -12.42 -3.48
N LYS A 426 -2.40 -11.43 -2.71
CA LYS A 426 -1.58 -10.29 -2.24
C LYS A 426 -0.67 -10.65 -1.06
N SER A 427 -1.06 -11.63 -0.27
CA SER A 427 -0.44 -12.04 0.97
C SER A 427 -0.68 -13.54 1.20
N THR A 428 0.02 -14.12 2.17
CA THR A 428 -0.36 -15.39 2.82
C THR A 428 -0.24 -15.18 4.32
N CYS A 429 -1.02 -15.91 5.10
CA CYS A 429 -0.77 -16.05 6.52
C CYS A 429 0.47 -16.92 6.79
N ILE A 430 1.30 -16.51 7.75
CA ILE A 430 2.51 -17.23 8.16
C ILE A 430 2.43 -17.80 9.58
N SER A 431 1.62 -17.23 10.47
CA SER A 431 1.38 -17.77 11.82
C SER A 431 0.00 -17.38 12.37
N ASN A 432 -0.54 -18.20 13.28
CA ASN A 432 -1.92 -18.11 13.80
C ASN A 432 -3.01 -18.08 12.71
N CYS A 433 -2.80 -18.87 11.66
CA CYS A 433 -3.64 -18.86 10.48
C CYS A 433 -4.99 -19.56 10.67
N GLY A 434 -5.93 -19.20 9.79
CA GLY A 434 -7.31 -19.64 9.81
C GLY A 434 -8.22 -18.65 10.53
N SER A 435 -9.44 -18.53 10.02
CA SER A 435 -10.54 -17.77 10.64
C SER A 435 -11.58 -18.68 11.26
N GLU A 436 -11.34 -19.98 11.29
CA GLU A 436 -12.26 -20.94 11.87
C GLU A 436 -12.43 -20.62 13.35
N ILE A 437 -13.69 -20.46 13.76
CA ILE A 437 -14.03 -20.38 15.17
C ILE A 437 -13.60 -21.71 15.77
N LYS A 438 -12.45 -21.73 16.43
CA LYS A 438 -12.05 -22.85 17.27
C LYS A 438 -13.13 -22.96 18.34
N LYS A 439 -14.03 -23.93 18.17
CA LYS A 439 -14.97 -24.33 19.22
C LYS A 439 -14.10 -24.79 20.38
N ASN A 440 -13.88 -23.88 21.33
CA ASN A 440 -13.18 -24.16 22.56
C ASN A 440 -14.12 -25.00 23.46
N GLY A 441 -14.29 -26.27 23.09
CA GLY A 441 -15.08 -27.24 23.84
C GLY A 441 -16.60 -27.17 23.65
N GLU A 442 -17.28 -27.93 24.50
CA GLU A 442 -18.74 -27.96 24.63
C GLU A 442 -19.30 -26.57 25.03
N PRO A 443 -20.52 -26.22 24.60
CA PRO A 443 -21.16 -24.97 25.02
C PRO A 443 -21.23 -24.88 26.56
N PRO A 444 -21.15 -23.67 27.13
CA PRO A 444 -21.21 -23.51 28.57
C PRO A 444 -22.54 -24.05 29.11
N SER A 445 -22.50 -24.67 30.29
CA SER A 445 -23.67 -25.28 30.94
C SER A 445 -24.77 -24.27 31.30
N ALA A 446 -24.47 -22.97 31.26
CA ALA A 446 -25.41 -21.88 31.46
C ALA A 446 -24.97 -20.62 30.70
N PHE A 447 -25.94 -19.84 30.25
CA PHE A 447 -25.71 -18.53 29.63
C PHE A 447 -25.89 -17.41 30.66
N GLN A 448 -25.13 -16.33 30.48
CA GLN A 448 -25.35 -15.09 31.21
C GLN A 448 -26.40 -14.24 30.49
N ARG A 449 -27.22 -13.52 31.26
CA ARG A 449 -28.16 -12.53 30.73
C ARG A 449 -27.82 -11.18 31.35
N ILE A 450 -27.34 -10.26 30.52
CA ILE A 450 -26.77 -8.98 30.94
C ILE A 450 -27.74 -7.86 30.59
N GLY A 451 -28.05 -6.97 31.54
CA GLY A 451 -28.91 -5.81 31.32
C GLY A 451 -28.19 -4.51 31.69
N TYR A 452 -28.26 -3.48 30.83
CA TYR A 452 -27.76 -2.14 31.15
C TYR A 452 -28.86 -1.29 31.78
N TYR A 453 -28.63 -0.82 33.01
CA TYR A 453 -29.44 0.17 33.69
C TYR A 453 -28.91 1.57 33.38
N GLN A 454 -29.66 2.33 32.60
CA GLN A 454 -29.32 3.72 32.26
C GLN A 454 -29.61 4.63 33.46
N SER A 455 -28.59 5.23 34.06
CA SER A 455 -28.71 6.06 35.26
C SER A 455 -29.57 7.32 35.05
N TRP A 456 -29.66 7.80 33.81
CA TRP A 456 -30.49 8.94 33.39
C TRP A 456 -31.88 8.54 32.88
N ASN A 457 -32.31 7.27 32.99
CA ASN A 457 -33.61 6.85 32.43
C ASN A 457 -34.82 7.61 33.01
N LEU A 458 -34.69 8.15 34.23
CA LEU A 458 -35.71 8.94 34.90
C LEU A 458 -35.88 10.35 34.32
N ASP A 459 -34.99 10.79 33.42
CA ASP A 459 -35.18 12.02 32.63
C ASP A 459 -36.23 11.85 31.51
N ARG A 460 -36.67 10.61 31.24
CA ARG A 460 -37.71 10.32 30.24
C ARG A 460 -39.09 10.67 30.78
N PRO A 461 -40.02 11.12 29.92
CA PRO A 461 -41.38 11.47 30.35
C PRO A 461 -42.24 10.27 30.78
N CYS A 462 -41.90 9.05 30.34
CA CYS A 462 -42.61 7.82 30.69
C CYS A 462 -41.71 6.59 30.54
N ILE A 463 -42.22 5.42 30.94
CA ILE A 463 -41.51 4.12 30.90
C ILE A 463 -40.15 4.23 31.61
N THR A 464 -40.19 4.85 32.78
CA THR A 464 -39.04 4.94 33.68
C THR A 464 -38.99 3.71 34.58
N ARG A 465 -37.80 3.41 35.08
CA ARG A 465 -37.59 2.29 36.00
C ARG A 465 -36.59 2.70 37.07
N LYS A 466 -36.95 2.49 38.34
CA LYS A 466 -36.02 2.68 39.46
C LYS A 466 -35.02 1.54 39.49
N ALA A 467 -33.81 1.80 40.01
CA ALA A 467 -32.76 0.79 40.03
C ALA A 467 -33.15 -0.46 40.82
N LYS A 468 -33.87 -0.31 41.93
CA LYS A 468 -34.37 -1.44 42.73
C LYS A 468 -35.29 -2.40 41.95
N ASP A 469 -35.92 -1.90 40.89
CA ASP A 469 -36.87 -2.64 40.06
C ASP A 469 -36.22 -3.20 38.78
N ALA A 470 -34.89 -3.05 38.60
CA ALA A 470 -34.16 -3.41 37.38
C ALA A 470 -34.13 -4.92 37.06
N ASN A 471 -34.30 -5.78 38.06
CA ASN A 471 -34.28 -7.25 37.89
C ASN A 471 -35.38 -7.96 38.69
N THR A 472 -36.60 -7.43 38.64
CA THR A 472 -37.74 -7.95 39.41
C THR A 472 -38.19 -9.35 39.01
N ASP A 473 -37.98 -9.74 37.75
CA ASP A 473 -38.24 -11.10 37.27
C ASP A 473 -37.09 -12.08 37.56
N GLY A 474 -35.96 -11.59 38.09
CA GLY A 474 -34.77 -12.36 38.41
C GLY A 474 -34.08 -12.98 37.18
N SER A 475 -34.45 -12.58 35.97
CA SER A 475 -34.00 -13.24 34.75
C SER A 475 -32.59 -12.82 34.32
N TYR A 476 -32.14 -11.63 34.73
CA TYR A 476 -30.79 -11.17 34.48
C TYR A 476 -29.82 -11.74 35.51
N THR A 477 -28.66 -12.19 35.03
CA THR A 477 -27.55 -12.63 35.89
C THR A 477 -26.61 -11.48 36.24
N HIS A 478 -26.55 -10.44 35.41
CA HIS A 478 -25.76 -9.22 35.63
C HIS A 478 -26.59 -7.98 35.27
N ILE A 479 -26.47 -6.93 36.08
CA ILE A 479 -26.96 -5.59 35.74
C ILE A 479 -25.78 -4.62 35.76
N HIS A 480 -25.61 -3.91 34.65
CA HIS A 480 -24.57 -2.94 34.41
C HIS A 480 -25.10 -1.52 34.67
N TRP A 481 -24.45 -0.74 35.52
CA TRP A 481 -24.76 0.69 35.67
C TRP A 481 -24.11 1.47 34.54
N ALA A 482 -24.93 2.01 33.64
CA ALA A 482 -24.52 2.91 32.56
C ALA A 482 -24.83 4.36 32.96
N PHE A 483 -23.85 5.24 33.13
CA PHE A 483 -22.40 5.00 33.14
C PHE A 483 -21.77 5.70 34.33
N LEU A 484 -20.58 5.24 34.71
CA LEU A 484 -19.64 6.01 35.53
C LEU A 484 -18.78 6.89 34.63
N GLU A 485 -18.31 8.00 35.19
CA GLU A 485 -17.29 8.84 34.59
C GLU A 485 -15.92 8.56 35.21
N ILE A 486 -14.87 9.11 34.61
CA ILE A 486 -13.49 9.02 35.08
C ILE A 486 -13.02 10.45 35.40
N ASP A 487 -12.48 10.66 36.59
CA ASP A 487 -11.84 11.93 36.92
C ASP A 487 -10.60 12.14 36.03
N ARG A 488 -10.55 13.30 35.35
CA ARG A 488 -9.55 13.59 34.31
C ARG A 488 -8.10 13.52 34.81
N THR A 489 -7.87 13.86 36.08
CA THR A 489 -6.52 14.03 36.62
C THR A 489 -6.08 12.79 37.41
N THR A 490 -6.94 12.30 38.28
CA THR A 490 -6.64 11.20 39.20
C THR A 490 -6.98 9.83 38.62
N LEU A 491 -7.73 9.79 37.51
CA LEU A 491 -8.27 8.57 36.89
C LEU A 491 -9.14 7.76 37.85
N LYS A 492 -9.78 8.40 38.83
CA LYS A 492 -10.67 7.73 39.77
C LYS A 492 -12.08 7.60 39.19
N PRO A 493 -12.80 6.50 39.45
CA PRO A 493 -14.22 6.39 39.12
C PRO A 493 -15.06 7.49 39.77
N VAL A 494 -16.00 8.06 39.00
CA VAL A 494 -16.94 9.09 39.44
C VAL A 494 -18.36 8.58 39.20
N VAL A 495 -19.15 8.48 40.27
CA VAL A 495 -20.56 8.08 40.19
C VAL A 495 -21.41 9.27 39.76
N VAL A 496 -22.05 9.16 38.59
CA VAL A 496 -23.03 10.13 38.11
C VAL A 496 -24.44 9.62 38.41
N ASP A 497 -25.05 10.18 39.46
CA ASP A 497 -26.35 9.73 39.97
C ASP A 497 -27.28 10.90 40.29
N LYS A 498 -27.70 11.60 39.23
CA LYS A 498 -28.65 12.73 39.31
C LYS A 498 -29.95 12.40 40.05
N HIS A 499 -30.36 11.13 40.01
CA HIS A 499 -31.67 10.67 40.49
C HIS A 499 -31.60 9.80 41.77
N GLN A 500 -30.45 9.77 42.46
CA GLN A 500 -30.25 9.07 43.74
C GLN A 500 -30.59 7.55 43.67
N GLN A 501 -30.26 6.90 42.55
CA GLN A 501 -30.52 5.48 42.29
C GLN A 501 -29.34 4.56 42.65
N TRP A 502 -28.17 5.10 42.99
CA TRP A 502 -26.94 4.34 43.22
C TRP A 502 -27.07 3.34 44.37
N THR A 503 -27.64 3.77 45.49
CA THR A 503 -27.87 2.90 46.66
C THR A 503 -28.82 1.74 46.32
N ASP A 504 -29.88 2.02 45.56
CA ASP A 504 -30.84 1.01 45.11
C ASP A 504 -30.18 -0.01 44.18
N PHE A 505 -29.32 0.44 43.26
CA PHE A 505 -28.54 -0.43 42.38
C PHE A 505 -27.60 -1.35 43.17
N LYS A 506 -26.83 -0.79 44.13
CA LYS A 506 -25.94 -1.58 44.99
C LYS A 506 -26.68 -2.63 45.82
N ASN A 507 -27.94 -2.37 46.17
CA ASN A 507 -28.77 -3.25 46.99
C ASN A 507 -29.51 -4.34 46.21
N LEU A 508 -29.41 -4.37 44.87
CA LEU A 508 -29.97 -5.45 44.06
C LEU A 508 -29.49 -6.82 44.56
N LYS A 509 -30.43 -7.76 44.65
CA LYS A 509 -30.19 -9.11 45.16
C LYS A 509 -30.20 -10.13 44.02
N ASN A 510 -29.53 -11.25 44.24
CA ASN A 510 -29.48 -12.39 43.31
C ASN A 510 -29.00 -12.02 41.89
N VAL A 511 -28.19 -10.97 41.77
CA VAL A 511 -27.67 -10.48 40.51
C VAL A 511 -26.30 -9.87 40.73
N LYS A 512 -25.43 -9.94 39.72
CA LYS A 512 -24.11 -9.30 39.75
C LYS A 512 -24.23 -7.83 39.38
N ARG A 513 -23.65 -6.95 40.20
CA ARG A 513 -23.71 -5.49 40.03
C ARG A 513 -22.40 -5.01 39.43
N ILE A 514 -22.46 -4.59 38.18
CA ILE A 514 -21.31 -4.22 37.36
C ILE A 514 -21.37 -2.72 37.06
N VAL A 515 -20.24 -2.03 37.10
CA VAL A 515 -20.16 -0.62 36.67
C VAL A 515 -19.60 -0.52 35.27
N SER A 516 -20.21 0.31 34.43
CA SER A 516 -19.75 0.53 33.06
C SER A 516 -19.12 1.93 32.90
N PHE A 517 -17.99 2.00 32.20
CA PHE A 517 -17.37 3.27 31.78
C PHE A 517 -17.44 3.41 30.26
N GLY A 518 -17.73 4.61 29.76
CA GLY A 518 -17.76 4.91 28.32
C GLY A 518 -19.17 5.11 27.78
N GLY A 519 -19.53 4.32 26.78
CA GLY A 519 -20.68 4.54 25.90
C GLY A 519 -20.38 5.55 24.79
N TYR A 520 -21.24 5.57 23.76
CA TYR A 520 -21.05 6.37 22.54
C TYR A 520 -20.70 7.84 22.81
N SER A 521 -21.53 8.55 23.58
CA SER A 521 -21.35 10.00 23.77
C SER A 521 -20.09 10.32 24.57
N TYR A 522 -19.81 9.62 25.67
CA TYR A 522 -18.63 9.86 26.50
C TYR A 522 -17.31 9.52 25.78
N SER A 523 -17.36 8.53 24.89
CA SER A 523 -16.19 8.08 24.13
C SER A 523 -15.85 9.00 22.95
N ASN A 524 -16.84 9.76 22.43
CA ASN A 524 -16.72 10.55 21.21
C ASN A 524 -16.84 12.07 21.39
N ASP A 525 -17.48 12.55 22.47
CA ASP A 525 -17.67 13.99 22.67
C ASP A 525 -16.32 14.71 22.90
N PRO A 526 -16.01 15.81 22.20
CA PRO A 526 -14.73 16.51 22.30
C PRO A 526 -14.29 16.87 23.72
N THR A 527 -15.22 17.05 24.65
CA THR A 527 -14.94 17.42 26.04
C THR A 527 -14.57 16.23 26.92
N THR A 528 -14.97 15.00 26.58
CA THR A 528 -14.79 13.81 27.43
C THR A 528 -13.97 12.70 26.77
N LYS A 529 -13.90 12.68 25.43
CA LYS A 529 -13.25 11.64 24.63
C LYS A 529 -11.78 11.35 25.03
N ASP A 530 -11.04 12.37 25.47
CA ASP A 530 -9.62 12.20 25.82
C ASP A 530 -9.43 11.55 27.20
N ILE A 531 -10.45 11.58 28.06
CA ILE A 531 -10.35 11.06 29.43
C ILE A 531 -10.17 9.53 29.39
N ILE A 532 -11.07 8.82 28.71
CA ILE A 532 -10.99 7.37 28.58
C ILE A 532 -9.75 6.93 27.76
N ARG A 533 -9.37 7.71 26.74
CA ARG A 533 -8.12 7.48 25.98
C ARG A 533 -6.91 7.55 26.89
N ASN A 534 -6.78 8.60 27.70
CA ASN A 534 -5.68 8.78 28.64
C ASN A 534 -5.64 7.68 29.71
N ALA A 535 -6.81 7.28 30.23
CA ALA A 535 -6.93 6.21 31.23
C ALA A 535 -6.43 4.84 30.71
N LEU A 536 -6.50 4.62 29.39
CA LEU A 536 -6.13 3.36 28.74
C LEU A 536 -4.75 3.37 28.06
N THR A 537 -4.02 4.50 28.10
CA THR A 537 -2.62 4.56 27.67
C THR A 537 -1.69 3.74 28.58
N SER A 538 -0.50 3.41 28.09
CA SER A 538 0.53 2.70 28.86
C SER A 538 0.86 3.35 30.21
N SER A 539 0.80 4.69 30.29
CA SER A 539 1.06 5.44 31.53
C SER A 539 -0.16 5.49 32.47
N GLY A 540 -1.38 5.51 31.94
CA GLY A 540 -2.61 5.59 32.74
C GLY A 540 -3.16 4.23 33.21
N ARG A 541 -2.96 3.17 32.42
CA ARG A 541 -3.70 1.90 32.56
C ARG A 541 -3.56 1.25 33.93
N GLN A 542 -2.35 1.24 34.51
CA GLN A 542 -2.14 0.62 35.82
C GLN A 542 -2.82 1.42 36.94
N THR A 543 -2.71 2.74 36.91
CA THR A 543 -3.37 3.63 37.88
C THR A 543 -4.89 3.48 37.79
N PHE A 544 -5.43 3.48 36.58
CA PHE A 544 -6.87 3.32 36.38
C PHE A 544 -7.37 1.94 36.85
N ALA A 545 -6.65 0.86 36.52
CA ALA A 545 -6.95 -0.49 36.99
C ALA A 545 -6.96 -0.57 38.53
N ASN A 546 -5.95 0.01 39.19
CA ASN A 546 -5.87 0.04 40.66
C ASN A 546 -7.05 0.83 41.26
N ASN A 547 -7.38 1.99 40.69
CA ASN A 547 -8.49 2.82 41.14
C ASN A 547 -9.84 2.10 40.98
N ILE A 548 -10.07 1.40 39.87
CA ILE A 548 -11.26 0.56 39.67
C ILE A 548 -11.31 -0.54 40.73
N ALA A 549 -10.22 -1.29 40.91
CA ALA A 549 -10.19 -2.40 41.85
C ALA A 549 -10.51 -1.95 43.28
N GLN A 550 -9.95 -0.80 43.70
CA GLN A 550 -10.25 -0.17 44.97
C GLN A 550 -11.72 0.27 45.04
N PHE A 551 -12.22 1.00 44.04
CA PHE A 551 -13.61 1.43 43.98
C PHE A 551 -14.61 0.26 44.07
N LEU A 552 -14.35 -0.86 43.39
CA LEU A 552 -15.19 -2.06 43.48
C LEU A 552 -15.18 -2.68 44.89
N ASN A 553 -14.06 -2.60 45.62
CA ASN A 553 -13.99 -3.01 47.04
C ASN A 553 -14.85 -2.09 47.91
N ASP A 554 -14.62 -0.79 47.78
CA ASP A 554 -15.22 0.22 48.65
C ASP A 554 -16.75 0.26 48.46
N GLU A 555 -17.23 0.06 47.23
CA GLU A 555 -18.65 0.08 46.89
C GLU A 555 -19.33 -1.30 46.96
N GLY A 556 -18.59 -2.38 47.23
CA GLY A 556 -19.13 -3.74 47.34
C GLY A 556 -19.72 -4.28 46.02
N LEU A 557 -19.09 -3.94 44.89
CA LEU A 557 -19.53 -4.29 43.54
C LEU A 557 -18.87 -5.58 43.04
N ASP A 558 -19.50 -6.22 42.06
CA ASP A 558 -19.10 -7.54 41.57
C ASP A 558 -18.11 -7.48 40.39
N GLY A 559 -18.02 -6.33 39.71
CA GLY A 559 -17.18 -6.20 38.53
C GLY A 559 -17.27 -4.86 37.82
N VAL A 560 -16.51 -4.78 36.71
CA VAL A 560 -16.40 -3.60 35.85
C VAL A 560 -16.62 -4.01 34.39
N ASP A 561 -17.16 -3.07 33.63
CA ASP A 561 -17.38 -3.12 32.19
C ASP A 561 -16.76 -1.88 31.54
N ILE A 562 -15.96 -2.07 30.50
CA ILE A 562 -15.35 -0.98 29.72
C ILE A 562 -16.01 -0.96 28.35
N ASP A 563 -16.85 0.03 28.11
CA ASP A 563 -17.65 0.23 26.90
C ASP A 563 -17.05 1.38 26.07
N TRP A 564 -15.85 1.17 25.52
CA TRP A 564 -15.12 2.22 24.81
C TRP A 564 -15.45 2.22 23.31
N GLU A 565 -16.10 3.30 22.85
CA GLU A 565 -16.57 3.41 21.47
C GLU A 565 -15.95 4.62 20.73
N TYR A 566 -14.88 4.50 19.94
CA TYR A 566 -14.13 3.29 19.59
C TYR A 566 -12.62 3.52 19.80
N PRO A 567 -11.84 2.47 20.09
CA PRO A 567 -10.39 2.58 20.08
C PRO A 567 -9.88 2.87 18.66
N GLU A 568 -9.28 4.05 18.48
CA GLU A 568 -8.65 4.44 17.20
C GLU A 568 -7.30 3.71 17.04
N SER A 569 -7.33 2.62 16.27
CA SER A 569 -6.22 1.78 15.77
C SER A 569 -5.55 0.79 16.75
N VAL A 570 -5.02 -0.29 16.16
CA VAL A 570 -4.36 -1.46 16.79
C VAL A 570 -3.19 -1.12 17.73
N SER A 571 -2.59 0.07 17.66
CA SER A 571 -1.53 0.48 18.61
C SER A 571 -2.06 0.94 19.97
N ASN A 572 -3.37 1.20 20.10
CA ASN A 572 -3.99 1.69 21.35
C ASN A 572 -4.91 0.64 22.02
N ALA A 573 -5.07 -0.55 21.43
CA ALA A 573 -5.94 -1.62 21.93
C ALA A 573 -5.24 -2.52 22.97
N TYR A 574 -4.44 -1.95 23.87
CA TYR A 574 -3.89 -2.70 24.99
C TYR A 574 -4.95 -2.85 26.07
N GLY A 575 -5.54 -4.05 26.18
CA GLY A 575 -6.53 -4.37 27.21
C GLY A 575 -6.02 -4.07 28.63
N ILE A 576 -6.95 -3.81 29.55
CA ILE A 576 -6.64 -3.61 30.97
C ILE A 576 -6.25 -4.95 31.59
N PHE A 577 -4.95 -5.18 31.81
CA PHE A 577 -4.48 -6.29 32.63
C PHE A 577 -4.52 -5.92 34.11
N PHE A 578 -5.30 -6.66 34.88
CA PHE A 578 -5.29 -6.62 36.35
C PHE A 578 -4.34 -7.73 36.86
N PRO A 579 -3.49 -7.45 37.87
CA PRO A 579 -2.69 -8.48 38.52
C PRO A 579 -3.53 -9.51 39.29
#